data_AF-A0A957Y8I7-F1
#
_entry.id   AF-A0A957Y8I7-F1
#
_cell.length_a   1.000
_cell.length_b   1.000
_cell.length_c   1.000
_cell.angle_alpha   90.00
_cell.angle_beta   90.00
_cell.angle_gamma   90.00
#
_symmetry.space_group_name_H-M   'P 1'
#
loop_
_entity.id
_entity.type
_entity.pdbx_description
1 polymer ?
#
loop_
_entity_poly.entity_id
_entity_poly.type
_entity_poly.pdbx_seq_one_letter_code
_entity_poly.pdbx_strand_id
1 'polypeptide(L)'
;MSKLEADRQAIIILRQAGMSQRAVAEHLGRSERWVRKWERRVSESGSAGLEEQSRAPHHVQQKISPAVKKAVIKARVDLMAGRVRGHSLKYIGG
;
A
#
# COMPACT_ATOMS: atom_id res chain seq x y z
N MET A 1 11.27 -5.22 8.93
CA MET A 1 9.80 -5.23 9.09
C MET A 1 9.31 -3.80 9.24
N SER A 2 8.32 -3.40 8.47
CA SER A 2 7.71 -2.07 8.61
C SER A 2 6.89 -2.00 9.91
N LYS A 3 6.71 -0.79 10.47
CA LYS A 3 5.84 -0.61 11.65
C LYS A 3 4.43 -1.15 11.42
N LEU A 4 3.91 -1.03 10.20
CA LEU A 4 2.59 -1.54 9.84
C LEU A 4 2.51 -3.07 9.88
N GLU A 5 3.56 -3.77 9.44
CA GLU A 5 3.62 -5.23 9.53
C GLU A 5 3.67 -5.69 10.99
N ALA A 6 4.44 -4.99 11.83
CA ALA A 6 4.50 -5.27 13.27
C ALA A 6 3.14 -5.04 13.95
N ASP A 7 2.46 -3.93 13.67
CA ASP A 7 1.12 -3.63 14.20
C ASP A 7 0.11 -4.73 13.79
N ARG A 8 0.19 -5.21 12.54
CA ARG A 8 -0.70 -6.28 12.01
C ARG A 8 -0.44 -7.61 12.73
N GLN A 9 0.82 -7.98 12.96
CA GLN A 9 1.17 -9.19 13.70
C GLN A 9 0.75 -9.11 15.17
N ALA A 10 0.92 -7.94 15.78
CA ALA A 10 0.53 -7.69 17.16
C ALA A 10 -0.98 -7.91 17.38
N ILE A 11 -1.84 -7.61 16.39
CA ILE A 11 -3.27 -7.92 16.48
C ILE A 11 -3.49 -9.41 16.77
N ILE A 12 -2.85 -10.32 16.01
CA ILE A 12 -3.05 -11.77 16.21
C ILE A 12 -2.63 -12.18 17.62
N ILE A 13 -1.45 -11.75 18.05
CA ILE A 13 -0.89 -12.11 19.36
C ILE A 13 -1.80 -11.61 20.49
N LEU A 14 -2.20 -10.35 20.46
CA LEU A 14 -3.03 -9.75 21.51
C LEU A 14 -4.45 -10.33 21.53
N ARG A 15 -4.98 -10.73 20.36
CA ARG A 15 -6.29 -11.39 20.28
C ARG A 15 -6.24 -12.83 20.78
N GLN A 16 -5.15 -13.56 20.50
CA GLN A 16 -4.91 -14.89 21.09
C GLN A 16 -4.72 -14.81 22.61
N ALA A 17 -4.15 -13.71 23.12
CA ALA A 17 -4.08 -13.41 24.55
C ALA A 17 -5.44 -12.99 25.17
N GLY A 18 -6.53 -12.99 24.41
CA GLY A 18 -7.88 -12.72 24.91
C GLY A 18 -8.27 -11.24 25.01
N MET A 19 -7.41 -10.29 24.58
CA MET A 19 -7.76 -8.87 24.61
C MET A 19 -8.91 -8.57 23.65
N SER A 20 -9.82 -7.67 24.01
CA SER A 20 -10.91 -7.24 23.13
C SER A 20 -10.40 -6.40 21.94
N GLN A 21 -11.17 -6.33 20.85
CA GLN A 21 -10.82 -5.50 19.67
C GLN A 21 -10.58 -4.03 20.04
N ARG A 22 -11.36 -3.49 20.97
CA ARG A 22 -11.21 -2.12 21.47
C ARG A 22 -9.89 -1.94 22.20
N ALA A 23 -9.55 -2.84 23.12
CA ALA A 23 -8.29 -2.78 23.86
C ALA A 23 -7.08 -2.90 22.94
N VAL A 24 -7.14 -3.76 21.92
CA VAL A 24 -6.08 -3.88 20.90
C VAL A 24 -5.94 -2.59 20.09
N ALA A 25 -7.06 -1.99 19.67
CA ALA A 25 -7.07 -0.72 18.95
C ALA A 25 -6.44 0.41 19.78
N GLU A 26 -6.82 0.54 21.05
CA GLU A 26 -6.26 1.51 21.99
C GLU A 26 -4.75 1.29 22.19
N HIS A 27 -4.32 0.04 22.41
CA HIS A 27 -2.92 -0.33 22.60
C HIS A 27 -2.04 0.00 21.38
N LEU A 28 -2.55 -0.22 20.16
CA LEU A 28 -1.82 0.03 18.92
C LEU A 28 -1.99 1.48 18.39
N GLY A 29 -2.82 2.30 19.02
CA GLY A 29 -3.17 3.64 18.51
C GLY A 29 -3.87 3.59 17.14
N ARG A 30 -4.74 2.60 16.93
CA ARG A 30 -5.48 2.36 15.68
C ARG A 30 -6.99 2.38 15.93
N SER A 31 -7.78 2.35 14.87
CA SER A 31 -9.23 2.24 14.98
C SER A 31 -9.69 0.78 15.10
N GLU A 32 -10.80 0.54 15.79
CA GLU A 32 -11.42 -0.79 15.88
C GLU A 32 -11.74 -1.39 14.50
N ARG A 33 -12.17 -0.55 13.54
CA ARG A 33 -12.44 -0.98 12.16
C ARG A 33 -11.19 -1.53 11.47
N TRP A 34 -10.01 -0.98 11.79
CA TRP A 34 -8.74 -1.46 11.28
C TRP A 34 -8.41 -2.84 11.85
N VAL A 35 -8.58 -3.03 13.17
CA VAL A 35 -8.39 -4.34 13.84
C VAL A 35 -9.34 -5.39 13.25
N ARG A 36 -10.65 -5.08 13.17
CA ARG A 36 -11.68 -5.97 12.57
C ARG A 36 -11.33 -6.38 11.14
N LYS A 37 -10.83 -5.45 10.32
CA LYS A 37 -10.42 -5.73 8.94
C LYS A 37 -9.35 -6.81 8.90
N TRP A 38 -8.30 -6.68 9.71
CA TRP A 38 -7.17 -7.59 9.69
C TRP A 38 -7.52 -8.94 10.32
N GLU A 39 -8.29 -8.96 11.41
CA GLU A 39 -8.84 -10.21 11.94
C GLU A 39 -9.64 -10.99 10.90
N ARG A 40 -10.54 -10.31 10.19
CA ARG A 40 -11.33 -10.94 9.13
C ARG A 40 -10.43 -11.54 8.05
N ARG A 41 -9.40 -10.81 7.60
CA ARG A 41 -8.46 -11.31 6.59
C ARG A 41 -7.66 -12.53 7.06
N VAL A 42 -7.24 -12.52 8.33
CA VAL A 42 -6.54 -13.67 8.93
C VAL A 42 -7.48 -14.87 9.04
N SER A 43 -8.74 -14.64 9.40
CA SER A 43 -9.75 -15.70 9.41
C SER A 43 -10.04 -16.28 8.03
N GLU A 44 -9.95 -15.48 6.97
CA GLU A 44 -10.23 -15.90 5.58
C GLU A 44 -9.01 -16.58 4.90
N SER A 45 -7.78 -16.18 5.24
CA SER A 45 -6.57 -16.59 4.48
C SER A 45 -5.36 -16.95 5.36
N GLY A 46 -5.55 -17.09 6.67
CA GLY A 46 -4.48 -17.37 7.62
C GLY A 46 -3.44 -16.25 7.67
N SER A 47 -2.17 -16.61 7.84
CA SER A 47 -1.05 -15.66 7.89
C SER A 47 -0.91 -14.82 6.62
N ALA A 48 -1.26 -15.35 5.45
CA ALA A 48 -1.26 -14.60 4.19
C ALA A 48 -2.25 -13.40 4.22
N GLY A 49 -3.25 -13.43 5.09
CA GLY A 49 -4.19 -12.32 5.28
C GLY A 49 -3.57 -11.04 5.86
N LEU A 50 -2.38 -11.13 6.46
CA LEU A 50 -1.64 -9.97 7.00
C LEU A 50 -0.82 -9.22 5.94
N GLU A 51 -0.65 -9.83 4.77
CA GLU A 51 0.06 -9.20 3.66
C GLU A 51 -0.73 -8.02 3.10
N GLU A 52 0.02 -7.04 2.59
CA GLU A 52 -0.62 -5.91 1.93
C GLU A 52 -1.18 -6.33 0.58
N GLN A 53 -2.50 -6.33 0.48
CA GLN A 53 -3.18 -6.53 -0.79
C GLN A 53 -3.03 -5.29 -1.67
N SER A 54 -2.85 -5.51 -2.97
CA SER A 54 -2.85 -4.45 -3.97
C SER A 54 -4.08 -3.55 -3.81
N ARG A 55 -3.84 -2.23 -3.83
CA ARG A 55 -4.90 -1.21 -3.87
C ARG A 55 -5.25 -0.81 -5.29
N ALA A 56 -4.58 -1.39 -6.28
CA ALA A 56 -4.81 -1.08 -7.68
C ALA A 56 -6.20 -1.57 -8.09
N PRO A 57 -6.97 -0.77 -8.86
CA PRO A 57 -8.21 -1.24 -9.45
C PRO A 57 -7.97 -2.50 -10.28
N HIS A 58 -8.68 -3.59 -9.96
CA HIS A 58 -8.57 -4.85 -10.70
C HIS A 58 -9.14 -4.73 -12.13
N HIS A 59 -10.17 -3.90 -12.29
CA HIS A 59 -10.80 -3.63 -13.57
C HIS A 59 -10.63 -2.14 -13.93
N VAL A 60 -9.81 -1.90 -14.95
CA VAL A 60 -9.64 -0.58 -15.57
C VAL A 60 -10.19 -0.70 -16.98
N GLN A 61 -11.25 0.04 -17.30
CA GLN A 61 -11.90 -0.01 -18.62
C GLN A 61 -10.97 0.46 -19.74
N GLN A 62 -10.18 1.50 -19.50
CA GLN A 62 -9.25 2.07 -20.47
C GLN A 62 -7.80 1.79 -20.05
N LYS A 63 -7.32 0.58 -20.34
CA LYS A 63 -5.90 0.26 -20.13
C LYS A 63 -5.06 0.97 -21.19
N ILE A 64 -4.16 1.83 -20.75
CA ILE A 64 -3.11 2.39 -21.61
C ILE A 64 -2.33 1.23 -22.23
N SER A 65 -2.08 1.29 -23.53
CA SER A 65 -1.37 0.22 -24.23
C SER A 65 0.03 0.01 -23.63
N PRO A 66 0.57 -1.22 -23.64
CA PRO A 66 1.92 -1.48 -23.12
C PRO A 66 2.99 -0.60 -23.78
N ALA A 67 2.82 -0.28 -25.06
CA ALA A 67 3.72 0.60 -25.80
C ALA A 67 3.72 2.03 -25.25
N VAL A 68 2.53 2.61 -25.03
CA VAL A 68 2.41 3.97 -24.46
C VAL A 68 2.95 4.00 -23.03
N LYS A 69 2.69 2.97 -22.22
CA LYS A 69 3.25 2.86 -20.86
C LYS A 69 4.78 2.86 -20.88
N LYS A 70 5.40 2.08 -21.78
CA LYS A 70 6.87 2.07 -21.97
C LYS A 70 7.39 3.44 -22.39
N ALA A 71 6.72 4.11 -23.33
CA ALA A 71 7.10 5.45 -23.79
C ALA A 71 7.07 6.47 -22.65
N VAL A 72 6.02 6.47 -21.82
CA VAL A 72 5.90 7.37 -20.65
C VAL A 72 6.99 7.10 -19.61
N ILE A 73 7.29 5.83 -19.31
CA ILE A 73 8.36 5.47 -18.37
C ILE A 73 9.72 5.93 -18.90
N LYS A 74 10.02 5.67 -20.18
CA LYS A 74 11.26 6.11 -20.81
C LYS A 74 11.40 7.63 -20.75
N ALA A 75 10.37 8.37 -21.16
CA ALA A 75 10.36 9.82 -21.08
C ALA A 75 10.64 10.31 -19.65
N ARG A 76 10.00 9.71 -18.63
CA ARG A 76 10.27 10.07 -17.23
C ARG A 76 11.73 9.83 -16.83
N VAL A 77 12.33 8.71 -17.22
CA VAL A 77 13.74 8.41 -16.94
C VAL A 77 14.65 9.44 -17.60
N ASP A 78 14.43 9.73 -18.88
CA ASP A 78 15.23 10.69 -19.64
C ASP A 78 15.16 12.10 -19.04
N LEU A 79 13.96 12.53 -18.61
CA LEU A 79 13.75 13.82 -17.93
C LEU A 79 14.45 13.90 -16.57
N MET A 80 14.39 12.84 -15.77
CA MET A 80 15.08 12.80 -14.48
C MET A 80 16.60 12.84 -14.67
N ALA A 81 17.11 12.09 -15.64
CA ALA A 81 18.53 12.10 -15.99
C ALA A 81 18.99 13.47 -16.52
N GLY A 82 18.17 14.12 -17.36
CA GLY A 82 18.40 15.49 -17.81
C GLY A 82 18.46 16.49 -16.66
N ARG A 83 17.51 16.38 -15.70
CA ARG A 83 17.47 17.24 -14.50
C ARG A 83 18.71 17.09 -13.63
N VAL A 84 19.19 15.86 -13.43
CA VAL A 84 20.46 15.60 -12.69
C VAL A 84 21.66 16.21 -13.42
N ARG A 85 21.65 16.21 -14.76
CA ARG A 85 22.68 16.86 -15.60
C ARG A 85 22.52 18.39 -15.73
N GLY A 86 21.59 19.01 -15.00
CA GLY A 86 21.36 20.46 -15.02
C GLY A 86 20.45 20.95 -16.15
N HIS A 87 19.86 20.06 -16.94
CA HIS A 87 18.89 20.41 -17.97
C HIS A 87 17.46 20.28 -17.42
N SER A 88 16.83 21.40 -17.09
CA SER A 88 15.40 21.44 -16.73
C SER A 88 14.55 21.84 -17.93
N LEU A 89 13.55 21.02 -18.28
CA LEU A 89 12.48 21.48 -19.18
C LEU A 89 11.62 22.52 -18.47
N LYS A 90 11.36 23.65 -19.15
CA LYS A 90 10.34 24.61 -18.73
C LYS A 90 8.98 24.16 -19.26
N TYR A 91 7.94 24.30 -18.44
CA TYR A 91 6.57 24.11 -18.90
C TYR A 91 6.25 25.17 -19.94
N ILE A 92 5.82 24.72 -21.12
CA ILE A 92 5.41 25.54 -22.27
C ILE A 92 3.95 25.17 -22.54
N GLY A 93 3.05 25.63 -21.68
CA GLY A 93 1.61 25.50 -21.87
C GLY A 93 0.94 26.75 -21.30
N GLY A 94 0.04 27.33 -22.10
CA GLY A 94 -0.91 28.37 -21.68
C GLY A 94 -2.31 27.78 -21.59
#